data_AF-A0AAD2CZG0-F1
#
_entry.id   AF-A0AAD2CZG0-F1
#
_cell.length_a   1.000
_cell.length_b   1.000
_cell.length_c   1.000
_cell.angle_alpha   90.00
_cell.angle_beta   90.00
_cell.angle_gamma   90.00
#
_symmetry.space_group_name_H-M   'P 1'
#
loop_
_entity.id
_entity.type
_entity.pdbx_description
1 polymer ?
#
loop_
_entity_poly.entity_id
_entity_poly.type
_entity_poly.pdbx_seq_one_letter_code
_entity_poly.pdbx_strand_id
1 'polypeptide(L)'
;MDIFIDALVDQEELLWLNWCRQYLQVTTLLELTTADGRRRRLLQPLGPWSDSLDRWTWLFSRTALILFHRTAASLAIYRPINSRSHKTFRRDLHHTWTGTLPGDVQRASVNLHPRTAYVTVTGTAPVDPPDPESLPASILHIWRELAADMDDNWGWVPEYIYIEGDKQVLLEALEKGKLRVISDGSFKQQVGTAAVQLQTRRGGHVIWIKCRTPGKREDQSAYRSELIGLLAGILVASWLRLRLQSLAKPRVCVACDGSAALRQAFSTWPLSPIAPHFDLLSSICEALRVSNISWAEQHVGGHADQTKTWRQMSWWKRRNSEVDDIAQGYADELIATNDTIATNPKFFSEPCAIYIDNEKVSCLALESVDEAVLLPELMEYWAAKGRLAPEHFRSVDWPIVHRAMKSLKPAEQRFITKHTVGMCGVGKFRKRCGLNSKNRCPLCGLEEDHLHVPRCPSDRAKTQWQLLLQELQEWFQSTTTATPIAQFLGALLCTIRTPNNQPQTETPWYRLHGMSSSALTQVCEAQLRLGPQCLLEGLLVHGWADLQQQFYRSRGSRRSGNLWAANLS
;
A
#
# COMPACT_ATOMS: atom_id res chain seq x y z
N MET A 1 30.74 -25.08 -20.60
CA MET A 1 29.81 -25.98 -21.29
C MET A 1 30.54 -26.37 -22.56
N ASP A 2 31.24 -27.51 -22.50
CA ASP A 2 32.10 -28.03 -23.54
C ASP A 2 31.21 -28.70 -24.60
N ILE A 3 31.19 -28.17 -25.83
CA ILE A 3 30.30 -28.63 -26.91
C ILE A 3 31.02 -29.51 -27.96
N PHE A 4 32.32 -29.73 -27.83
CA PHE A 4 33.03 -30.62 -28.77
C PHE A 4 34.06 -31.49 -28.05
N ILE A 5 33.56 -32.49 -27.34
CA ILE A 5 34.30 -33.73 -27.07
C ILE A 5 33.34 -34.84 -27.48
N ASP A 6 33.50 -35.36 -28.71
CA ASP A 6 33.15 -36.72 -29.15
C ASP A 6 33.11 -36.90 -30.69
N ALA A 7 33.97 -36.20 -31.43
CA ALA A 7 34.34 -36.63 -32.78
C ALA A 7 35.83 -36.38 -32.97
N LEU A 8 36.56 -37.41 -33.43
CA LEU A 8 37.97 -37.38 -33.80
C LEU A 8 38.19 -36.41 -34.96
N VAL A 9 38.24 -35.11 -34.68
CA VAL A 9 38.68 -34.09 -35.65
C VAL A 9 40.15 -33.85 -35.40
N ASP A 10 40.97 -34.02 -36.43
CA ASP A 10 42.42 -33.80 -36.34
C ASP A 10 42.70 -32.30 -36.09
N GLN A 11 43.70 -31.99 -35.25
CA GLN A 11 44.15 -30.62 -35.02
C GLN A 11 44.60 -29.94 -36.33
N GLU A 12 45.12 -30.73 -37.27
CA GLU A 12 45.54 -30.25 -38.58
C GLU A 12 44.36 -29.81 -39.46
N GLU A 13 43.22 -30.51 -39.38
CA GLU A 13 41.98 -30.13 -40.08
C GLU A 13 41.38 -28.84 -39.53
N LEU A 14 41.42 -28.63 -38.21
CA LEU A 14 40.98 -27.38 -37.58
C LEU A 14 41.87 -26.19 -37.96
N LEU A 15 43.18 -26.41 -38.12
CA LEU A 15 44.12 -25.40 -38.59
C LEU A 15 43.87 -25.06 -40.07
N TRP A 16 43.61 -26.06 -40.91
CA TRP A 16 43.23 -25.86 -42.31
C TRP A 16 41.92 -25.07 -42.46
N LEU A 17 40.91 -25.40 -41.66
CA LEU A 17 39.62 -24.71 -41.64
C LEU A 17 39.77 -23.23 -41.26
N ASN A 18 40.70 -22.92 -40.35
CA ASN A 18 41.04 -21.54 -39.99
C ASN A 18 41.81 -20.80 -41.09
N TRP A 19 42.65 -21.49 -41.87
CA TRP A 19 43.36 -20.95 -43.03
C TRP A 19 42.42 -20.65 -44.20
N CYS A 20 41.52 -21.58 -44.54
CA CYS A 20 40.46 -21.36 -45.54
C CYS A 20 39.58 -20.15 -45.17
N ARG A 21 39.21 -20.01 -43.90
CA ARG A 21 38.45 -18.85 -43.40
C ARG A 21 39.19 -17.52 -43.54
N GLN A 22 40.51 -17.51 -43.39
CA GLN A 22 41.32 -16.30 -43.63
C GLN A 22 41.41 -15.94 -45.11
N TYR A 23 41.46 -16.93 -45.99
CA TYR A 23 41.55 -16.73 -47.44
C TYR A 23 40.23 -16.20 -48.05
N LEU A 24 39.08 -16.58 -47.48
CA LEU A 24 37.75 -16.25 -48.01
C LEU A 24 37.18 -14.89 -47.58
N GLN A 25 37.98 -14.00 -46.98
CA GLN A 25 37.58 -12.64 -46.53
C GLN A 25 36.26 -12.61 -45.71
N VAL A 26 36.36 -13.00 -44.44
CA VAL A 26 35.31 -12.97 -43.41
C VAL A 26 34.43 -11.70 -43.45
N THR A 27 33.11 -11.87 -43.57
CA THR A 27 32.13 -10.77 -43.70
C THR A 27 31.22 -10.56 -42.46
N THR A 28 31.25 -11.42 -41.43
CA THR A 28 30.34 -11.28 -40.26
C THR A 28 31.00 -11.48 -38.89
N LEU A 29 30.48 -10.78 -37.85
CA LEU A 29 30.96 -10.84 -36.45
C LEU A 29 30.83 -12.22 -35.79
N LEU A 30 29.94 -13.09 -36.30
CA LEU A 30 29.70 -14.44 -35.78
C LEU A 30 30.89 -15.39 -36.05
N GLU A 31 31.82 -14.98 -36.92
CA GLU A 31 32.95 -15.78 -37.41
C GLU A 31 34.26 -15.50 -36.63
N LEU A 32 34.21 -14.71 -35.55
CA LEU A 32 35.37 -14.30 -34.73
C LEU A 32 35.82 -15.32 -33.67
N THR A 33 35.16 -16.47 -33.57
CA THR A 33 35.64 -17.63 -32.81
C THR A 33 36.30 -18.62 -33.77
N THR A 34 37.56 -18.95 -33.51
CA THR A 34 38.23 -20.06 -34.21
C THR A 34 37.50 -21.38 -33.94
N ALA A 35 37.66 -22.35 -34.83
CA ALA A 35 36.98 -23.65 -34.71
C ALA A 35 37.35 -24.40 -33.41
N ASP A 36 38.45 -24.02 -32.74
CA ASP A 36 38.90 -24.52 -31.42
C ASP A 36 38.34 -23.71 -30.22
N GLY A 37 37.38 -22.80 -30.45
CA GLY A 37 36.71 -22.02 -29.40
C GLY A 37 37.51 -20.83 -28.85
N ARG A 38 38.68 -20.49 -29.41
CA ARG A 38 39.44 -19.31 -29.01
C ARG A 38 38.84 -18.03 -29.61
N ARG A 39 38.57 -17.04 -28.78
CA ARG A 39 38.10 -15.71 -29.22
C ARG A 39 39.25 -14.96 -29.88
N ARG A 40 39.14 -14.59 -31.15
CA ARG A 40 40.13 -13.76 -31.83
C ARG A 40 40.04 -12.31 -31.31
N ARG A 41 41.19 -11.70 -31.04
CA ARG A 41 41.28 -10.28 -30.70
C ARG A 41 41.34 -9.50 -32.01
N LEU A 42 40.44 -8.54 -32.18
CA LEU A 42 40.48 -7.65 -33.33
C LEU A 42 41.78 -6.82 -33.30
N LEU A 43 42.46 -6.74 -34.45
CA LEU A 43 43.69 -5.96 -34.61
C LEU A 43 43.41 -4.46 -34.52
N GLN A 44 42.21 -4.03 -34.93
CA GLN A 44 41.70 -2.69 -34.75
C GLN A 44 40.37 -2.74 -33.98
N PRO A 45 40.19 -1.91 -32.94
CA PRO A 45 38.90 -1.81 -32.25
C PRO A 45 37.83 -1.29 -33.22
N LEU A 46 36.59 -1.80 -33.08
CA LEU A 46 35.44 -1.47 -33.95
C LEU A 46 34.91 -0.03 -33.78
N GLY A 47 35.68 0.85 -33.14
CA GLY A 47 35.25 2.19 -32.77
C GLY A 47 34.34 2.23 -31.54
N PRO A 48 33.76 3.40 -31.23
CA PRO A 48 32.75 3.54 -30.21
C PRO A 48 31.46 2.86 -30.64
N TRP A 49 30.68 2.45 -29.66
CA TRP A 49 29.43 1.74 -29.91
C TRP A 49 28.23 2.64 -29.62
N SER A 50 27.16 2.52 -30.41
CA SER A 50 25.98 3.40 -30.36
C SER A 50 24.79 2.87 -29.54
N ASP A 51 24.89 1.67 -28.97
CA ASP A 51 23.83 1.07 -28.13
C ASP A 51 23.96 1.43 -26.63
N SER A 52 22.83 1.39 -25.90
CA SER A 52 22.84 1.72 -24.47
C SER A 52 23.72 0.79 -23.62
N LEU A 53 24.39 1.36 -22.62
CA LEU A 53 25.18 0.63 -21.59
C LEU A 53 24.37 -0.48 -20.88
N ASP A 54 23.04 -0.41 -20.89
CA ASP A 54 22.16 -1.37 -20.18
C ASP A 54 22.03 -2.71 -20.83
N ARG A 55 22.44 -2.82 -22.09
CA ARG A 55 22.51 -4.12 -22.77
C ARG A 55 23.69 -4.96 -22.26
N TRP A 56 24.56 -4.38 -21.43
CA TRP A 56 25.84 -4.98 -21.06
C TRP A 56 25.83 -5.40 -19.59
N THR A 57 26.20 -6.66 -19.35
CA THR A 57 26.27 -7.25 -18.01
C THR A 57 27.50 -6.79 -17.23
N TRP A 58 28.58 -6.42 -17.92
CA TRP A 58 29.85 -6.00 -17.33
C TRP A 58 30.19 -4.57 -17.73
N LEU A 59 30.47 -3.75 -16.71
CA LEU A 59 30.72 -2.33 -16.84
C LEU A 59 31.97 -1.96 -16.04
N PHE A 60 32.80 -1.05 -16.50
CA PHE A 60 34.03 -0.66 -15.84
C PHE A 60 34.17 0.86 -15.78
N SER A 61 34.36 1.40 -14.58
CA SER A 61 34.75 2.79 -14.36
C SER A 61 36.26 2.84 -14.13
N ARG A 62 36.96 3.63 -14.95
CA ARG A 62 38.41 3.79 -14.84
C ARG A 62 38.74 4.70 -13.66
N THR A 63 37.94 5.73 -13.43
CA THR A 63 38.10 6.73 -12.37
C THR A 63 37.88 6.11 -10.99
N ALA A 64 36.78 5.34 -10.82
CA ALA A 64 36.51 4.64 -9.57
C ALA A 64 37.36 3.36 -9.41
N LEU A 65 37.98 2.89 -10.50
CA LEU A 65 38.69 1.61 -10.60
C LEU A 65 37.82 0.44 -10.10
N ILE A 66 36.56 0.45 -10.51
CA ILE A 66 35.55 -0.55 -10.13
C ILE A 66 35.04 -1.24 -11.39
N LEU A 67 34.99 -2.57 -11.32
CA LEU A 67 34.29 -3.39 -12.29
C LEU A 67 32.91 -3.76 -11.70
N PHE A 68 31.85 -3.42 -12.42
CA PHE A 68 30.49 -3.71 -12.04
C PHE A 68 29.96 -4.90 -12.84
N HIS A 69 29.23 -5.78 -12.16
CA HIS A 69 28.49 -6.87 -12.77
C HIS A 69 27.01 -6.70 -12.44
N ARG A 70 26.19 -6.47 -13.46
CA ARG A 70 24.74 -6.39 -13.30
C ARG A 70 24.17 -7.79 -13.08
N THR A 71 23.49 -7.98 -11.95
CA THR A 71 22.79 -9.23 -11.61
C THR A 71 21.30 -8.97 -11.37
N ALA A 72 20.50 -10.04 -11.26
CA ALA A 72 19.05 -9.95 -11.06
C ALA A 72 18.61 -9.25 -9.76
N ALA A 73 19.43 -9.31 -8.70
CA ALA A 73 19.11 -8.77 -7.39
C ALA A 73 19.80 -7.43 -7.08
N SER A 74 20.97 -7.18 -7.68
CA SER A 74 21.80 -6.01 -7.39
C SER A 74 22.91 -5.79 -8.42
N LEU A 75 23.62 -4.66 -8.31
CA LEU A 75 24.81 -4.35 -9.11
C LEU A 75 26.06 -4.74 -8.31
N ALA A 76 26.59 -5.93 -8.58
CA ALA A 76 27.73 -6.47 -7.84
C ALA A 76 29.03 -5.72 -8.19
N ILE A 77 29.87 -5.48 -7.19
CA ILE A 77 31.11 -4.71 -7.31
C ILE A 77 32.29 -5.67 -7.30
N TYR A 78 33.27 -5.41 -8.17
CA TYR A 78 34.55 -6.11 -8.24
C TYR A 78 35.67 -5.09 -8.12
N ARG A 79 36.58 -5.34 -7.18
CA ARG A 79 37.70 -4.45 -6.85
C ARG A 79 39.04 -5.07 -7.29
N PRO A 80 40.01 -4.25 -7.68
CA PRO A 80 41.32 -4.74 -8.13
C PRO A 80 42.02 -5.49 -7.00
N ILE A 81 42.65 -6.62 -7.34
CA ILE A 81 43.32 -7.49 -6.34
C ILE A 81 44.58 -6.82 -5.80
N ASN A 82 45.26 -6.04 -6.64
CA ASN A 82 46.46 -5.28 -6.30
C ASN A 82 46.42 -3.93 -7.03
N SER A 83 46.91 -2.87 -6.37
CA SER A 83 47.01 -1.51 -6.92
C SER A 83 47.84 -1.41 -8.21
N ARG A 84 48.67 -2.41 -8.51
CA ARG A 84 49.50 -2.49 -9.73
C ARG A 84 48.84 -3.27 -10.89
N SER A 85 47.79 -4.06 -10.63
CA SER A 85 47.08 -4.80 -11.69
C SER A 85 45.71 -4.18 -11.94
N HIS A 86 45.63 -3.29 -12.93
CA HIS A 86 44.39 -2.66 -13.37
C HIS A 86 43.48 -3.58 -14.21
N LYS A 87 43.86 -4.85 -14.37
CA LYS A 87 43.15 -5.81 -15.23
C LYS A 87 42.50 -6.94 -14.48
N THR A 88 42.87 -7.23 -13.23
CA THR A 88 42.34 -8.38 -12.49
C THR A 88 41.58 -7.93 -11.25
N PHE A 89 40.33 -8.32 -11.17
CA PHE A 89 39.38 -7.91 -10.15
C PHE A 89 38.84 -9.13 -9.39
N ARG A 90 38.50 -8.93 -8.13
CA ARG A 90 37.83 -9.91 -7.27
C ARG A 90 36.49 -9.33 -6.81
N ARG A 91 35.48 -10.20 -6.74
CA ARG A 91 34.16 -9.82 -6.25
C ARG A 91 34.27 -9.32 -4.81
N ASP A 92 33.64 -8.18 -4.54
CA ASP A 92 33.33 -7.77 -3.19
C ASP A 92 32.07 -8.50 -2.73
N LEU A 93 32.21 -9.34 -1.70
CA LEU A 93 31.11 -10.14 -1.18
C LEU A 93 30.28 -9.40 -0.12
N HIS A 94 30.77 -8.27 0.39
CA HIS A 94 30.13 -7.52 1.46
C HIS A 94 29.39 -6.28 0.95
N HIS A 95 29.65 -5.85 -0.29
CA HIS A 95 29.07 -4.63 -0.84
C HIS A 95 28.48 -4.86 -2.23
N THR A 96 27.26 -4.33 -2.41
CA THR A 96 26.62 -4.15 -3.71
C THR A 96 26.42 -2.66 -3.96
N TRP A 97 26.40 -2.26 -5.22
CA TRP A 97 26.27 -0.85 -5.57
C TRP A 97 24.80 -0.44 -5.58
N THR A 98 24.47 0.58 -4.78
CA THR A 98 23.11 1.11 -4.63
C THR A 98 22.95 2.53 -5.18
N GLY A 99 24.03 3.20 -5.60
CA GLY A 99 24.01 4.56 -6.15
C GLY A 99 23.85 4.64 -7.67
N THR A 100 23.84 5.86 -8.21
CA THR A 100 23.96 6.10 -9.66
C THR A 100 25.34 5.67 -10.17
N LEU A 101 25.40 5.08 -11.37
CA LEU A 101 26.68 4.68 -11.98
C LEU A 101 27.58 5.92 -12.23
N PRO A 102 28.92 5.79 -12.06
CA PRO A 102 29.84 6.86 -12.45
C PRO A 102 29.70 7.27 -13.92
N GLY A 103 29.85 8.56 -14.22
CA GLY A 103 29.68 9.07 -15.59
C GLY A 103 30.72 8.59 -16.60
N ASP A 104 31.85 8.05 -16.12
CA ASP A 104 32.93 7.50 -16.95
C ASP A 104 32.80 5.99 -17.23
N VAL A 105 31.67 5.38 -16.85
CA VAL A 105 31.46 3.95 -17.00
C VAL A 105 31.48 3.56 -18.47
N GLN A 106 32.37 2.62 -18.79
CA GLN A 106 32.52 2.00 -20.09
C GLN A 106 32.05 0.56 -20.04
N ARG A 107 31.80 -0.03 -21.20
CA ARG A 107 31.54 -1.46 -21.30
C ARG A 107 32.81 -2.22 -21.02
N ALA A 108 32.68 -3.38 -20.37
CA ALA A 108 33.81 -4.26 -20.12
C ALA A 108 33.56 -5.65 -20.72
N SER A 109 34.54 -6.15 -21.45
CA SER A 109 34.66 -7.58 -21.74
C SER A 109 35.52 -8.21 -20.67
N VAL A 110 35.10 -9.36 -20.16
CA VAL A 110 35.81 -10.05 -19.08
C VAL A 110 36.04 -11.51 -19.39
N ASN A 111 37.14 -12.04 -18.88
CA ASN A 111 37.39 -13.47 -18.74
C ASN A 111 37.16 -13.86 -17.28
N LEU A 112 36.23 -14.78 -17.07
CA LEU A 112 35.94 -15.37 -15.76
C LEU A 112 36.91 -16.52 -15.52
N HIS A 113 37.56 -16.54 -14.36
CA HIS A 113 38.41 -17.66 -13.92
C HIS A 113 37.67 -18.47 -12.84
N PRO A 114 37.00 -19.58 -13.19
CA PRO A 114 36.07 -20.27 -12.30
C PRO A 114 36.75 -20.84 -11.04
N ARG A 115 38.02 -21.22 -11.14
CA ARG A 115 38.79 -21.85 -10.04
C ARG A 115 39.29 -20.86 -8.99
N THR A 116 39.36 -19.57 -9.33
CA THR A 116 39.95 -18.53 -8.47
C THR A 116 38.97 -17.41 -8.12
N ALA A 117 37.76 -17.44 -8.70
CA ALA A 117 36.75 -16.38 -8.60
C ALA A 117 37.25 -14.99 -9.02
N TYR A 118 38.32 -14.93 -9.82
CA TYR A 118 38.87 -13.70 -10.37
C TYR A 118 38.29 -13.41 -11.74
N VAL A 119 38.21 -12.12 -12.04
CA VAL A 119 37.70 -11.60 -13.29
C VAL A 119 38.76 -10.73 -13.93
N THR A 120 39.17 -11.08 -15.15
CA THR A 120 40.17 -10.32 -15.88
C THR A 120 39.50 -9.50 -16.98
N VAL A 121 39.64 -8.17 -16.96
CA VAL A 121 39.13 -7.29 -18.02
C VAL A 121 40.00 -7.46 -19.28
N THR A 122 39.39 -7.92 -20.36
CA THR A 122 40.04 -8.20 -21.65
C THR A 122 39.89 -7.08 -22.66
N GLY A 123 38.92 -6.19 -22.46
CA GLY A 123 38.73 -4.99 -23.27
C GLY A 123 37.70 -4.04 -22.66
N THR A 124 37.85 -2.75 -22.97
CA THR A 124 36.86 -1.71 -22.66
C THR A 124 36.59 -0.91 -23.93
N ALA A 125 35.36 -0.42 -24.07
CA ALA A 125 34.99 0.43 -25.21
C ALA A 125 34.13 1.61 -24.74
N PRO A 126 34.41 2.83 -25.23
CA PRO A 126 33.55 3.98 -25.01
C PRO A 126 32.22 3.80 -25.73
N VAL A 127 31.20 4.52 -25.25
CA VAL A 127 29.85 4.54 -25.81
C VAL A 127 29.62 5.91 -26.39
N ASP A 128 29.24 5.96 -27.67
CA ASP A 128 28.68 7.17 -28.24
C ASP A 128 27.22 7.31 -27.76
N PRO A 129 26.74 8.53 -27.50
CA PRO A 129 25.33 8.73 -27.19
C PRO A 129 24.48 8.11 -28.32
N PRO A 130 23.43 7.33 -27.98
CA PRO A 130 22.60 6.73 -29.01
C PRO A 130 22.01 7.82 -29.89
N ASP A 131 22.07 7.61 -31.20
CA ASP A 131 21.38 8.45 -32.18
C ASP A 131 19.86 8.44 -31.86
N PRO A 132 19.23 9.60 -31.59
CA PRO A 132 17.85 9.67 -31.11
C PRO A 132 16.84 8.94 -32.00
N GLU A 133 17.14 8.77 -33.29
CA GLU A 133 16.20 8.26 -34.28
C GLU A 133 16.34 6.77 -34.65
N SER A 134 17.42 6.06 -34.26
CA SER A 134 17.80 4.80 -34.94
C SER A 134 17.40 3.46 -34.31
N LEU A 135 16.66 3.41 -33.19
CA LEU A 135 16.08 2.16 -32.66
C LEU A 135 14.76 2.46 -31.97
N PRO A 136 13.69 1.65 -32.13
CA PRO A 136 12.53 1.85 -31.28
C PRO A 136 12.96 1.63 -29.82
N ALA A 137 12.62 2.57 -28.95
CA ALA A 137 12.86 2.61 -27.51
C ALA A 137 12.73 1.23 -26.85
N SER A 138 13.85 0.61 -26.42
CA SER A 138 13.85 -0.69 -25.70
C SER A 138 12.82 -0.72 -24.55
N ILE A 139 12.38 -1.89 -24.07
CA ILE A 139 11.46 -1.95 -22.89
C ILE A 139 12.03 -1.15 -21.71
N LEU A 140 13.35 -1.23 -21.50
CA LEU A 140 14.04 -0.46 -20.46
C LEU A 140 14.08 1.05 -20.74
N HIS A 141 13.95 1.46 -22.01
CA HIS A 141 13.81 2.87 -22.38
C HIS A 141 12.40 3.35 -22.05
N ILE A 142 11.36 2.63 -22.47
CA ILE A 142 9.95 2.93 -22.12
C ILE A 142 9.81 3.04 -20.59
N TRP A 143 10.35 2.06 -19.86
CA TRP A 143 10.33 2.06 -18.40
C TRP A 143 10.99 3.33 -17.81
N ARG A 144 12.09 3.80 -18.38
CA ARG A 144 12.77 5.02 -17.91
C ARG A 144 12.07 6.30 -18.25
N GLU A 145 11.51 6.40 -19.45
CA GLU A 145 10.71 7.55 -19.84
C GLU A 145 9.52 7.70 -18.89
N LEU A 146 8.81 6.59 -18.63
CA LEU A 146 7.72 6.57 -17.66
C LEU A 146 8.20 6.84 -16.24
N ALA A 147 9.33 6.26 -15.81
CA ALA A 147 9.89 6.53 -14.48
C ALA A 147 10.32 8.00 -14.30
N ALA A 148 10.74 8.67 -15.37
CA ALA A 148 11.11 10.09 -15.35
C ALA A 148 9.89 11.02 -15.36
N ASP A 149 8.73 10.55 -15.80
CA ASP A 149 7.45 11.28 -15.81
C ASP A 149 6.67 11.13 -14.49
N MET A 150 7.16 10.30 -13.56
CA MET A 150 6.53 10.08 -12.26
C MET A 150 6.82 11.19 -11.25
N ASP A 151 5.85 11.44 -10.38
CA ASP A 151 6.02 12.19 -9.13
C ASP A 151 5.27 11.49 -7.97
N ASP A 152 5.22 12.12 -6.80
CA ASP A 152 4.58 11.54 -5.61
C ASP A 152 3.06 11.31 -5.78
N ASN A 153 2.42 12.00 -6.72
CA ASN A 153 0.99 12.01 -6.97
C ASN A 153 0.58 11.43 -8.33
N TRP A 154 1.52 11.28 -9.27
CA TRP A 154 1.25 10.86 -10.64
C TRP A 154 2.23 9.81 -11.14
N GLY A 155 1.68 8.79 -11.80
CA GLY A 155 2.44 7.77 -12.50
C GLY A 155 2.97 6.69 -11.57
N TRP A 156 3.05 5.47 -12.07
CA TRP A 156 3.69 4.37 -11.36
C TRP A 156 4.28 3.36 -12.33
N VAL A 157 5.52 2.95 -12.06
CA VAL A 157 6.18 1.80 -12.69
C VAL A 157 6.82 0.92 -11.62
N PRO A 158 7.02 -0.38 -11.86
CA PRO A 158 7.79 -1.21 -10.95
C PRO A 158 9.24 -0.70 -10.84
N GLU A 159 9.79 -0.77 -9.63
CA GLU A 159 11.08 -0.17 -9.29
C GLU A 159 12.26 -0.86 -9.96
N TYR A 160 12.16 -2.16 -10.19
CA TYR A 160 13.23 -2.95 -10.78
C TYR A 160 12.70 -3.80 -11.91
N ILE A 161 13.33 -3.65 -13.08
CA ILE A 161 13.16 -4.53 -14.23
C ILE A 161 14.55 -5.02 -14.67
N TYR A 162 14.70 -6.34 -14.72
CA TYR A 162 15.93 -6.99 -15.15
C TYR A 162 15.63 -7.98 -16.28
N ILE A 163 16.48 -8.02 -17.30
CA ILE A 163 16.33 -8.93 -18.45
C ILE A 163 17.49 -9.91 -18.43
N GLU A 164 17.18 -11.19 -18.29
CA GLU A 164 18.10 -12.30 -18.41
C GLU A 164 17.96 -12.93 -19.79
N GLY A 165 19.05 -13.05 -20.55
CA GLY A 165 19.05 -13.64 -21.88
C GLY A 165 18.63 -12.68 -23.00
N ASP A 166 18.09 -13.23 -24.09
CA ASP A 166 17.76 -12.47 -25.30
C ASP A 166 16.30 -12.01 -25.32
N LYS A 167 16.11 -10.69 -25.33
CA LYS A 167 14.81 -10.04 -25.47
C LYS A 167 14.08 -10.40 -26.76
N GLN A 168 14.79 -10.69 -27.84
CA GLN A 168 14.18 -11.02 -29.13
C GLN A 168 13.41 -12.34 -29.04
N VAL A 169 13.94 -13.31 -28.30
CA VAL A 169 13.25 -14.58 -28.05
C VAL A 169 11.96 -14.38 -27.25
N LEU A 170 11.95 -13.43 -26.31
CA LEU A 170 10.74 -13.08 -25.57
C LEU A 170 9.70 -12.36 -26.44
N LEU A 171 10.14 -11.48 -27.34
CA LEU A 171 9.27 -10.83 -28.32
C LEU A 171 8.65 -11.84 -29.29
N GLU A 172 9.45 -12.75 -29.85
CA GLU A 172 8.94 -13.84 -30.68
C GLU A 172 7.99 -14.76 -29.91
N ALA A 173 8.29 -15.02 -28.63
CA ALA A 173 7.40 -15.81 -27.79
C ALA A 173 6.09 -15.10 -27.53
N LEU A 174 6.09 -13.77 -27.35
CA LEU A 174 4.87 -12.99 -27.27
C LEU A 174 4.07 -13.12 -28.57
N GLU A 175 4.70 -12.83 -29.71
CA GLU A 175 4.07 -12.93 -31.03
C GLU A 175 3.45 -14.31 -31.30
N LYS A 176 4.16 -15.37 -30.92
CA LYS A 176 3.73 -16.78 -31.08
C LYS A 176 2.76 -17.27 -29.99
N GLY A 177 2.35 -16.42 -29.04
CA GLY A 177 1.43 -16.77 -27.94
C GLY A 177 2.03 -17.72 -26.87
N LYS A 178 3.36 -17.75 -26.77
CA LYS A 178 4.15 -18.63 -25.90
C LYS A 178 4.73 -17.93 -24.66
N LEU A 179 4.58 -16.61 -24.55
CA LEU A 179 4.94 -15.86 -23.35
C LEU A 179 4.04 -16.25 -22.17
N ARG A 180 4.65 -16.39 -20.99
CA ARG A 180 4.00 -16.71 -19.72
C ARG A 180 4.43 -15.68 -18.69
N VAL A 181 3.47 -15.20 -17.92
CA VAL A 181 3.67 -14.25 -16.82
C VAL A 181 3.36 -14.98 -15.51
N ILE A 182 4.24 -14.89 -14.54
CA ILE A 182 4.05 -15.47 -13.21
C ILE A 182 4.30 -14.34 -12.21
N SER A 183 3.34 -14.07 -11.33
CA SER A 183 3.48 -13.08 -10.26
C SER A 183 3.09 -13.67 -8.91
N ASP A 184 3.69 -13.14 -7.85
CA ASP A 184 3.37 -13.47 -6.46
C ASP A 184 3.65 -12.24 -5.58
N GLY A 185 2.87 -12.10 -4.50
CA GLY A 185 2.90 -10.98 -3.57
C GLY A 185 3.25 -11.43 -2.15
N SER A 186 4.23 -10.77 -1.53
CA SER A 186 4.57 -10.95 -0.13
C SER A 186 4.02 -9.82 0.73
N PHE A 187 3.59 -10.14 1.95
CA PHE A 187 3.16 -9.16 2.94
C PHE A 187 3.59 -9.57 4.35
N LYS A 188 4.39 -8.74 5.01
CA LYS A 188 4.81 -8.91 6.40
C LYS A 188 5.12 -7.57 7.05
N GLN A 189 4.80 -7.43 8.34
CA GLN A 189 5.07 -6.20 9.12
C GLN A 189 4.56 -4.91 8.45
N GLN A 190 3.38 -4.95 7.81
CA GLN A 190 2.82 -3.82 7.06
C GLN A 190 3.62 -3.39 5.82
N VAL A 191 4.53 -4.24 5.34
CA VAL A 191 5.29 -4.05 4.09
C VAL A 191 4.78 -5.02 3.04
N GLY A 192 4.29 -4.48 1.93
CA GLY A 192 3.87 -5.23 0.75
C GLY A 192 4.93 -5.16 -0.35
N THR A 193 5.23 -6.30 -0.97
CA THR A 193 6.10 -6.41 -2.15
C THR A 193 5.54 -7.42 -3.13
N ALA A 194 5.96 -7.33 -4.38
CA ALA A 194 5.64 -8.33 -5.39
C ALA A 194 6.85 -8.60 -6.29
N ALA A 195 6.87 -9.81 -6.86
CA ALA A 195 7.82 -10.19 -7.89
C ALA A 195 7.10 -10.81 -9.08
N VAL A 196 7.68 -10.65 -10.28
CA VAL A 196 7.11 -11.15 -11.52
C VAL A 196 8.19 -11.72 -12.42
N GLN A 197 7.86 -12.79 -13.14
CA GLN A 197 8.63 -13.36 -14.24
C GLN A 197 7.83 -13.33 -15.53
N LEU A 198 8.42 -12.83 -16.62
CA LEU A 198 7.90 -13.00 -17.98
C LEU A 198 8.87 -13.87 -18.77
N GLN A 199 8.44 -15.06 -19.20
CA GLN A 199 9.34 -16.03 -19.85
C GLN A 199 8.61 -17.03 -20.75
N THR A 200 9.38 -17.91 -21.38
CA THR A 200 8.87 -19.08 -22.11
C THR A 200 9.05 -20.36 -21.29
N ARG A 201 8.30 -21.42 -21.63
CA ARG A 201 8.48 -22.74 -20.98
C ARG A 201 9.84 -23.41 -21.27
N ARG A 202 10.56 -22.94 -22.31
CA ARG A 202 11.86 -23.51 -22.71
C ARG A 202 13.03 -22.98 -21.87
N GLY A 203 12.79 -22.03 -20.97
CA GLY A 203 13.80 -21.46 -20.06
C GLY A 203 14.87 -20.63 -20.77
N GLY A 204 15.76 -19.98 -20.00
CA GLY A 204 16.95 -19.29 -20.50
C GLY A 204 16.80 -17.82 -20.89
N HIS A 205 15.56 -17.32 -20.99
CA HIS A 205 15.27 -15.91 -21.22
C HIS A 205 14.10 -15.47 -20.35
N VAL A 206 14.29 -14.44 -19.53
CA VAL A 206 13.33 -14.02 -18.50
C VAL A 206 13.40 -12.50 -18.33
N ILE A 207 12.25 -11.86 -18.18
CA ILE A 207 12.18 -10.53 -17.56
C ILE A 207 11.74 -10.71 -16.11
N TRP A 208 12.59 -10.25 -15.21
CA TRP A 208 12.36 -10.23 -13.78
C TRP A 208 11.90 -8.85 -13.36
N ILE A 209 10.88 -8.81 -12.52
CA ILE A 209 10.36 -7.59 -11.91
C ILE A 209 10.33 -7.80 -10.41
N LYS A 210 10.75 -6.79 -9.64
CA LYS A 210 10.42 -6.68 -8.22
C LYS A 210 9.98 -5.25 -7.92
N CYS A 211 9.00 -5.11 -7.05
CA CYS A 211 8.44 -3.80 -6.69
C CYS A 211 7.80 -3.82 -5.31
N ARG A 212 7.79 -2.66 -4.67
CA ARG A 212 6.96 -2.36 -3.50
C ARG A 212 5.51 -2.20 -3.90
N THR A 213 4.62 -2.54 -2.98
CA THR A 213 3.18 -2.30 -3.10
C THR A 213 2.87 -0.84 -2.72
N PRO A 214 2.40 0.02 -3.64
CA PRO A 214 2.01 1.40 -3.35
C PRO A 214 0.83 1.46 -2.40
N GLY A 215 0.75 2.45 -1.50
CA GLY A 215 -0.36 2.57 -0.55
C GLY A 215 0.08 2.88 0.87
N LYS A 216 -0.85 3.41 1.68
CA LYS A 216 -0.62 3.64 3.10
C LYS A 216 -0.50 2.31 3.84
N ARG A 217 0.06 2.32 5.06
CA ARG A 217 0.28 1.10 5.85
C ARG A 217 -1.03 0.34 6.09
N GLU A 218 -2.12 1.06 6.35
CA GLU A 218 -3.46 0.54 6.54
C GLU A 218 -4.08 -0.10 5.29
N ASP A 219 -3.62 0.28 4.09
CA ASP A 219 -4.05 -0.33 2.83
C ASP A 219 -3.27 -1.61 2.52
N GLN A 220 -2.11 -1.82 3.15
CA GLN A 220 -1.24 -2.94 2.80
C GLN A 220 -1.86 -4.27 3.24
N SER A 221 -1.85 -5.23 2.32
CA SER A 221 -2.34 -6.58 2.58
C SER A 221 -1.69 -7.56 1.60
N ALA A 222 -1.70 -8.85 1.94
CA ALA A 222 -1.26 -9.90 1.00
C ALA A 222 -2.03 -9.80 -0.33
N TYR A 223 -3.34 -9.54 -0.27
CA TYR A 223 -4.17 -9.35 -1.45
C TYR A 223 -3.74 -8.14 -2.31
N ARG A 224 -3.37 -7.01 -1.69
CA ARG A 224 -2.85 -5.84 -2.40
C ARG A 224 -1.50 -6.12 -3.07
N SER A 225 -0.63 -6.88 -2.40
CA SER A 225 0.65 -7.33 -2.96
C SER A 225 0.45 -8.24 -4.19
N GLU A 226 -0.54 -9.13 -4.19
CA GLU A 226 -0.88 -9.91 -5.39
C GLU A 226 -1.32 -9.03 -6.55
N LEU A 227 -2.19 -8.04 -6.27
CA LEU A 227 -2.70 -7.13 -7.29
C LEU A 227 -1.58 -6.30 -7.95
N ILE A 228 -0.63 -5.76 -7.17
CA ILE A 228 0.46 -4.99 -7.76
C ILE A 228 1.38 -5.86 -8.63
N GLY A 229 1.61 -7.12 -8.25
CA GLY A 229 2.33 -8.10 -9.07
C GLY A 229 1.65 -8.35 -10.41
N LEU A 230 0.32 -8.54 -10.40
CA LEU A 230 -0.47 -8.66 -11.62
C LEU A 230 -0.36 -7.40 -12.50
N LEU A 231 -0.53 -6.21 -11.91
CA LEU A 231 -0.42 -4.94 -12.62
C LEU A 231 0.96 -4.79 -13.29
N ALA A 232 2.03 -5.05 -12.54
CA ALA A 232 3.40 -4.95 -13.05
C ALA A 232 3.64 -5.89 -14.24
N GLY A 233 3.19 -7.14 -14.14
CA GLY A 233 3.29 -8.12 -15.23
C GLY A 233 2.51 -7.72 -16.47
N ILE A 234 1.29 -7.17 -16.28
CA ILE A 234 0.43 -6.71 -17.37
C ILE A 234 1.04 -5.50 -18.08
N LEU A 235 1.54 -4.51 -17.34
CA LEU A 235 2.17 -3.31 -17.91
C LEU A 235 3.41 -3.67 -18.73
N VAL A 236 4.33 -4.49 -18.18
CA VAL A 236 5.56 -4.86 -18.90
C VAL A 236 5.28 -5.72 -20.13
N ALA A 237 4.30 -6.63 -20.07
CA ALA A 237 3.86 -7.36 -21.25
C ALA A 237 3.23 -6.43 -22.32
N SER A 238 2.53 -5.38 -21.88
CA SER A 238 1.97 -4.36 -22.77
C SER A 238 3.07 -3.54 -23.44
N TRP A 239 4.12 -3.16 -22.71
CA TRP A 239 5.28 -2.48 -23.29
C TRP A 239 6.05 -3.37 -24.28
N LEU A 240 6.15 -4.68 -24.00
CA LEU A 240 6.64 -5.66 -24.98
C LEU A 240 5.77 -5.69 -26.24
N ARG A 241 4.45 -5.63 -26.11
CA ARG A 241 3.50 -5.64 -27.23
C ARG A 241 3.65 -4.44 -28.16
N LEU A 242 4.01 -3.26 -27.63
CA LEU A 242 4.30 -2.06 -28.43
C LEU A 242 5.48 -2.26 -29.38
N ARG A 243 6.31 -3.29 -29.16
CA ARG A 243 7.46 -3.62 -30.01
C ARG A 243 7.13 -4.51 -31.19
N LEU A 244 5.95 -5.14 -31.21
CA LEU A 244 5.54 -5.98 -32.32
C LEU A 244 4.97 -5.10 -33.44
N GLN A 245 5.49 -5.28 -34.66
CA GLN A 245 4.96 -4.63 -35.86
C GLN A 245 3.58 -5.20 -36.25
N SER A 246 3.32 -6.45 -35.88
CA SER A 246 2.05 -7.12 -36.16
C SER A 246 0.88 -6.46 -35.42
N LEU A 247 -0.25 -6.32 -36.12
CA LEU A 247 -1.53 -5.90 -35.53
C LEU A 247 -2.27 -7.04 -34.83
N ALA A 248 -1.79 -8.28 -34.96
CA ALA A 248 -2.39 -9.44 -34.30
C ALA A 248 -2.41 -9.26 -32.77
N LYS A 249 -3.42 -9.83 -32.11
CA LYS A 249 -3.57 -9.79 -30.66
C LYS A 249 -2.95 -11.05 -30.04
N PRO A 250 -1.67 -11.04 -29.62
CA PRO A 250 -1.02 -12.24 -29.11
C PRO A 250 -1.70 -12.73 -27.84
N ARG A 251 -1.63 -14.05 -27.59
CA ARG A 251 -2.15 -14.65 -26.36
C ARG A 251 -1.07 -14.76 -25.29
N VAL A 252 -1.34 -14.23 -24.10
CA VAL A 252 -0.46 -14.35 -22.93
C VAL A 252 -1.20 -15.08 -21.82
N CYS A 253 -0.53 -16.01 -21.16
CA CYS A 253 -1.07 -16.67 -19.97
C CYS A 253 -0.39 -16.11 -18.72
N VAL A 254 -1.17 -15.56 -17.80
CA VAL A 254 -0.74 -15.04 -16.50
C VAL A 254 -1.12 -16.02 -15.40
N ALA A 255 -0.23 -16.18 -14.44
CA ALA A 255 -0.41 -17.07 -13.30
C ALA A 255 -0.03 -16.39 -12.00
N CYS A 256 -0.78 -16.70 -10.95
CA CYS A 256 -0.65 -16.16 -9.59
C CYS A 256 -1.36 -17.13 -8.64
N ASP A 257 -0.92 -17.20 -7.38
CA ASP A 257 -1.50 -18.07 -6.36
C ASP A 257 -2.65 -17.43 -5.58
N GLY A 258 -2.73 -16.10 -5.60
CA GLY A 258 -3.85 -15.27 -5.18
C GLY A 258 -5.10 -15.49 -6.03
N SER A 259 -5.83 -16.59 -5.79
CA SER A 259 -7.03 -16.94 -6.57
C SER A 259 -8.10 -15.85 -6.56
N ALA A 260 -8.24 -15.11 -5.45
CA ALA A 260 -9.17 -13.98 -5.35
C ALA A 260 -8.70 -12.79 -6.20
N ALA A 261 -7.39 -12.48 -6.18
CA ALA A 261 -6.81 -11.39 -6.95
C ALA A 261 -6.98 -11.65 -8.45
N LEU A 262 -6.67 -12.88 -8.92
CA LEU A 262 -6.91 -13.30 -10.30
C LEU A 262 -8.38 -13.18 -10.69
N ARG A 263 -9.30 -13.75 -9.89
CA ARG A 263 -10.74 -13.70 -10.22
C ARG A 263 -11.24 -12.27 -10.32
N GLN A 264 -10.81 -11.39 -9.43
CA GLN A 264 -11.28 -10.00 -9.41
C GLN A 264 -10.66 -9.18 -10.54
N ALA A 265 -9.35 -9.33 -10.79
CA ALA A 265 -8.63 -8.64 -11.86
C ALA A 265 -9.14 -8.97 -13.27
N PHE A 266 -9.51 -10.24 -13.50
CA PHE A 266 -9.99 -10.73 -14.80
C PHE A 266 -11.53 -10.83 -14.88
N SER A 267 -12.23 -10.30 -13.89
CA SER A 267 -13.69 -10.24 -13.89
C SER A 267 -14.21 -9.30 -15.00
N THR A 268 -15.33 -9.66 -15.61
CA THR A 268 -16.07 -8.78 -16.54
C THR A 268 -17.14 -7.94 -15.84
N TRP A 269 -17.34 -8.15 -14.54
CA TRP A 269 -18.32 -7.38 -13.77
C TRP A 269 -17.81 -5.97 -13.46
N PRO A 270 -18.69 -4.96 -13.41
CA PRO A 270 -18.31 -3.61 -13.00
C PRO A 270 -17.67 -3.59 -11.61
N LEU A 271 -16.58 -2.84 -11.47
CA LEU A 271 -15.95 -2.60 -10.18
C LEU A 271 -16.76 -1.58 -9.38
N SER A 272 -16.96 -1.87 -8.10
CA SER A 272 -17.59 -0.93 -7.17
C SER A 272 -16.52 0.00 -6.59
N PRO A 273 -16.69 1.34 -6.64
CA PRO A 273 -15.72 2.29 -6.08
C PRO A 273 -15.44 2.10 -4.59
N ILE A 274 -16.40 1.55 -3.84
CA ILE A 274 -16.27 1.26 -2.40
C ILE A 274 -15.53 -0.06 -2.11
N ALA A 275 -15.25 -0.87 -3.14
CA ALA A 275 -14.57 -2.15 -2.96
C ALA A 275 -13.10 -1.90 -2.55
N PRO A 276 -12.54 -2.66 -1.59
CA PRO A 276 -11.14 -2.53 -1.20
C PRO A 276 -10.18 -2.61 -2.39
N HIS A 277 -9.17 -1.75 -2.41
CA HIS A 277 -8.14 -1.68 -3.46
C HIS A 277 -8.71 -1.42 -4.87
N PHE A 278 -9.78 -0.61 -4.95
CA PHE A 278 -10.37 -0.16 -6.20
C PHE A 278 -9.35 0.54 -7.11
N ASP A 279 -8.42 1.31 -6.54
CA ASP A 279 -7.33 1.97 -7.27
C ASP A 279 -6.51 0.99 -8.13
N LEU A 280 -6.03 -0.11 -7.54
CA LEU A 280 -5.27 -1.15 -8.25
C LEU A 280 -6.15 -1.97 -9.18
N LEU A 281 -7.35 -2.36 -8.74
CA LEU A 281 -8.26 -3.16 -9.56
C LEU A 281 -8.67 -2.41 -10.84
N SER A 282 -9.05 -1.13 -10.71
CA SER A 282 -9.40 -0.30 -11.87
C SER A 282 -8.19 -0.09 -12.78
N SER A 283 -6.99 0.09 -12.20
CA SER A 283 -5.73 0.19 -12.95
C SER A 283 -5.40 -1.07 -13.73
N ILE A 284 -5.65 -2.26 -13.16
CA ILE A 284 -5.47 -3.55 -13.82
C ILE A 284 -6.49 -3.72 -14.95
N CYS A 285 -7.77 -3.47 -14.69
CA CYS A 285 -8.82 -3.58 -15.70
C CYS A 285 -8.53 -2.69 -16.91
N GLU A 286 -8.11 -1.46 -16.68
CA GLU A 286 -7.73 -0.53 -17.75
C GLU A 286 -6.47 -0.99 -18.48
N ALA A 287 -5.43 -1.43 -17.77
CA ALA A 287 -4.21 -1.96 -18.39
C ALA A 287 -4.51 -3.18 -19.28
N LEU A 288 -5.39 -4.09 -18.84
CA LEU A 288 -5.86 -5.24 -19.64
C LEU A 288 -6.63 -4.79 -20.89
N ARG A 289 -7.46 -3.75 -20.75
CA ARG A 289 -8.30 -3.22 -21.85
C ARG A 289 -7.44 -2.61 -22.96
N VAL A 290 -6.42 -1.83 -22.60
CA VAL A 290 -5.59 -1.09 -23.56
C VAL A 290 -4.38 -1.87 -24.08
N SER A 291 -4.00 -2.98 -23.44
CA SER A 291 -2.75 -3.71 -23.77
C SER A 291 -2.67 -4.27 -25.19
N ASN A 292 -3.80 -4.43 -25.88
CA ASN A 292 -3.91 -5.18 -27.13
C ASN A 292 -3.27 -6.59 -27.06
N ILE A 293 -3.53 -7.29 -25.95
CA ILE A 293 -3.13 -8.69 -25.69
C ILE A 293 -4.39 -9.49 -25.31
N SER A 294 -4.46 -10.75 -25.76
CA SER A 294 -5.49 -11.70 -25.34
C SER A 294 -5.00 -12.43 -24.09
N TRP A 295 -5.63 -12.19 -22.95
CA TRP A 295 -5.19 -12.74 -21.68
C TRP A 295 -5.88 -14.07 -21.36
N ALA A 296 -5.14 -14.93 -20.67
CA ALA A 296 -5.67 -16.12 -20.03
C ALA A 296 -5.08 -16.21 -18.63
N GLU A 297 -5.92 -16.44 -17.64
CA GLU A 297 -5.56 -16.56 -16.24
C GLU A 297 -5.39 -18.04 -15.86
N GLN A 298 -4.40 -18.31 -15.00
CA GLN A 298 -4.17 -19.63 -14.45
C GLN A 298 -3.84 -19.52 -12.97
N HIS A 299 -4.73 -20.02 -12.11
CA HIS A 299 -4.41 -20.17 -10.70
C HIS A 299 -3.35 -21.25 -10.49
N VAL A 300 -2.37 -20.96 -9.63
CA VAL A 300 -1.33 -21.91 -9.22
C VAL A 300 -1.44 -22.09 -7.72
N GLY A 301 -1.55 -23.32 -7.23
CA GLY A 301 -1.53 -23.52 -5.77
C GLY A 301 -0.17 -23.14 -5.19
N GLY A 302 -0.17 -22.19 -4.25
CA GLY A 302 1.01 -21.74 -3.49
C GLY A 302 1.62 -22.82 -2.59
N HIS A 303 2.80 -22.53 -2.05
CA HIS A 303 3.54 -23.35 -1.07
C HIS A 303 3.69 -24.84 -1.41
N ALA A 304 3.82 -25.17 -2.70
CA ALA A 304 3.97 -26.55 -3.13
C ALA A 304 5.32 -27.19 -2.72
N ASP A 305 6.29 -26.36 -2.33
CA ASP A 305 7.64 -26.67 -1.84
C ASP A 305 7.62 -27.30 -0.45
N GLN A 306 6.60 -27.01 0.36
CA GLN A 306 6.43 -27.60 1.68
C GLN A 306 5.99 -29.07 1.65
N THR A 307 5.45 -29.53 0.51
CA THR A 307 4.86 -30.88 0.39
C THR A 307 5.41 -31.72 -0.76
N LYS A 308 6.12 -31.10 -1.74
CA LYS A 308 6.64 -31.78 -2.93
C LYS A 308 8.08 -31.37 -3.18
N THR A 309 8.91 -32.33 -3.56
CA THR A 309 10.27 -32.04 -4.04
C THR A 309 10.21 -31.24 -5.34
N TRP A 310 11.24 -30.43 -5.61
CA TRP A 310 11.36 -29.63 -6.84
C TRP A 310 11.03 -30.43 -8.11
N ARG A 311 11.51 -31.68 -8.21
CA ARG A 311 11.27 -32.57 -9.35
C ARG A 311 9.79 -32.96 -9.52
N GLN A 312 9.02 -33.03 -8.44
CA GLN A 312 7.60 -33.38 -8.43
C GLN A 312 6.67 -32.19 -8.69
N MET A 313 7.21 -30.95 -8.68
CA MET A 313 6.44 -29.76 -9.01
C MET A 313 6.21 -29.63 -10.52
N SER A 314 5.02 -29.14 -10.88
CA SER A 314 4.75 -28.67 -12.24
C SER A 314 5.62 -27.44 -12.54
N TRP A 315 5.81 -27.16 -13.84
CA TRP A 315 6.57 -25.98 -14.27
C TRP A 315 6.04 -24.69 -13.63
N TRP A 316 4.72 -24.52 -13.57
CA TRP A 316 4.08 -23.34 -12.97
C TRP A 316 4.40 -23.21 -11.47
N LYS A 317 4.34 -24.31 -10.72
CA LYS A 317 4.62 -24.30 -9.29
C LYS A 317 6.07 -23.92 -8.98
N ARG A 318 7.03 -24.41 -9.77
CA ARG A 318 8.44 -24.01 -9.62
C ARG A 318 8.64 -22.51 -9.83
N ARG A 319 7.98 -21.95 -10.86
CA ARG A 319 8.09 -20.51 -11.15
C ARG A 319 7.37 -19.65 -10.13
N ASN A 320 6.26 -20.13 -9.57
CA ASN A 320 5.61 -19.48 -8.44
C ASN A 320 6.54 -19.42 -7.22
N SER A 321 7.17 -20.53 -6.83
CA SER A 321 8.12 -20.54 -5.71
C SER A 321 9.29 -19.58 -5.95
N GLU A 322 9.82 -19.48 -7.18
CA GLU A 322 10.89 -18.53 -7.50
C GLU A 322 10.46 -17.06 -7.36
N VAL A 323 9.22 -16.68 -7.70
CA VAL A 323 8.75 -15.29 -7.50
C VAL A 323 8.37 -15.03 -6.04
N ASP A 324 7.82 -16.00 -5.32
CA ASP A 324 7.54 -15.92 -3.88
C ASP A 324 8.83 -15.63 -3.09
N ASP A 325 9.89 -16.40 -3.35
CA ASP A 325 11.21 -16.21 -2.71
C ASP A 325 11.76 -14.79 -2.94
N ILE A 326 11.60 -14.24 -4.15
CA ILE A 326 12.07 -12.89 -4.48
C ILE A 326 11.20 -11.82 -3.81
N ALA A 327 9.88 -11.99 -3.80
CA ALA A 327 8.98 -11.05 -3.15
C ALA A 327 9.26 -11.01 -1.64
N GLN A 328 9.41 -12.17 -0.99
CA GLN A 328 9.74 -12.29 0.42
C GLN A 328 11.11 -11.68 0.75
N GLY A 329 12.14 -12.00 -0.05
CA GLY A 329 13.48 -11.47 0.11
C GLY A 329 13.52 -9.94 -0.04
N TYR A 330 12.73 -9.39 -0.97
CA TYR A 330 12.64 -7.94 -1.11
C TYR A 330 11.92 -7.28 0.07
N ALA A 331 10.88 -7.91 0.61
CA ALA A 331 10.25 -7.41 1.84
C ALA A 331 11.21 -7.46 3.05
N ASP A 332 12.07 -8.48 3.18
CA ASP A 332 13.11 -8.52 4.22
C ASP A 332 14.12 -7.37 4.07
N GLU A 333 14.55 -7.08 2.84
CA GLU A 333 15.47 -5.98 2.53
C GLU A 333 14.89 -4.63 2.98
N LEU A 334 13.62 -4.35 2.67
CA LEU A 334 12.94 -3.11 3.03
C LEU A 334 12.73 -2.97 4.54
N ILE A 335 12.38 -4.07 5.21
CA ILE A 335 12.25 -4.09 6.68
C ILE A 335 13.59 -3.84 7.34
N ALA A 336 14.66 -4.50 6.86
CA ALA A 336 16.00 -4.35 7.41
C ALA A 336 16.56 -2.92 7.21
N THR A 337 16.18 -2.25 6.12
CA THR A 337 16.60 -0.87 5.81
C THR A 337 15.65 0.20 6.35
N ASN A 338 14.55 -0.21 7.00
CA ASN A 338 13.47 0.66 7.49
C ASN A 338 12.78 1.50 6.38
N ASP A 339 12.88 1.07 5.13
CA ASP A 339 12.24 1.70 3.97
C ASP A 339 10.85 1.10 3.71
N THR A 340 9.95 1.33 4.67
CA THR A 340 8.68 0.58 4.81
C THR A 340 7.45 1.28 4.25
N ILE A 341 7.60 2.48 3.67
CA ILE A 341 6.49 3.31 3.20
C ILE A 341 6.68 3.57 1.70
N ALA A 342 5.67 3.24 0.90
CA ALA A 342 5.61 3.56 -0.51
C ALA A 342 4.54 4.62 -0.77
N THR A 343 4.80 5.55 -1.68
CA THR A 343 3.80 6.53 -2.14
C THR A 343 2.63 5.81 -2.81
N ASN A 344 1.46 6.47 -2.90
CA ASN A 344 0.30 5.98 -3.66
C ASN A 344 -0.06 7.03 -4.73
N PRO A 345 0.71 7.14 -5.82
CA PRO A 345 0.39 8.06 -6.89
C PRO A 345 -0.84 7.57 -7.68
N LYS A 346 -1.48 8.43 -8.46
CA LYS A 346 -2.44 7.99 -9.48
C LYS A 346 -1.69 7.17 -10.53
N PHE A 347 -2.05 5.89 -10.72
CA PHE A 347 -1.33 5.04 -11.69
C PHE A 347 -1.54 5.56 -13.11
N PHE A 348 -0.58 5.31 -14.01
CA PHE A 348 -0.71 5.65 -15.43
C PHE A 348 -1.95 5.01 -16.07
N SER A 349 -2.27 3.79 -15.65
CA SER A 349 -3.46 3.07 -16.10
C SER A 349 -4.68 3.27 -15.19
N GLU A 350 -4.63 4.15 -14.19
CA GLU A 350 -5.79 4.41 -13.34
C GLU A 350 -6.77 5.36 -14.05
N PRO A 351 -8.02 4.93 -14.34
CA PRO A 351 -8.99 5.77 -15.05
C PRO A 351 -9.35 7.03 -14.26
N CYS A 352 -9.53 6.89 -12.95
CA CYS A 352 -9.81 7.98 -12.02
C CYS A 352 -9.24 7.63 -10.64
N ALA A 353 -8.70 8.64 -9.96
CA ALA A 353 -8.26 8.53 -8.57
C ALA A 353 -9.16 9.39 -7.69
N ILE A 354 -9.39 8.92 -6.45
CA ILE A 354 -10.19 9.63 -5.45
C ILE A 354 -9.24 10.20 -4.41
N TYR A 355 -9.40 11.48 -4.12
CA TYR A 355 -8.64 12.19 -3.10
C TYR A 355 -9.60 12.70 -2.03
N ILE A 356 -9.29 12.41 -0.77
CA ILE A 356 -9.99 12.95 0.41
C ILE A 356 -8.92 13.68 1.22
N ASP A 357 -9.16 14.96 1.54
CA ASP A 357 -8.20 15.81 2.25
C ASP A 357 -6.80 15.87 1.59
N ASN A 358 -6.77 15.94 0.25
CA ASN A 358 -5.56 15.90 -0.59
C ASN A 358 -4.76 14.57 -0.53
N GLU A 359 -5.29 13.54 0.10
CA GLU A 359 -4.67 12.22 0.13
C GLU A 359 -5.42 11.25 -0.78
N LYS A 360 -4.69 10.54 -1.64
CA LYS A 360 -5.28 9.49 -2.47
C LYS A 360 -5.75 8.33 -1.59
N VAL A 361 -6.99 7.90 -1.77
CA VAL A 361 -7.55 6.72 -1.10
C VAL A 361 -7.57 5.50 -2.02
N SER A 362 -7.39 4.31 -1.45
CA SER A 362 -7.39 3.05 -2.21
C SER A 362 -8.80 2.62 -2.65
N CYS A 363 -9.84 3.13 -1.98
CA CYS A 363 -11.24 2.99 -2.34
C CYS A 363 -12.10 4.13 -1.76
N LEU A 364 -13.33 4.26 -2.25
CA LEU A 364 -14.29 5.24 -1.76
C LEU A 364 -14.81 4.85 -0.37
N ALA A 365 -14.43 5.62 0.65
CA ALA A 365 -15.01 5.54 1.98
C ALA A 365 -16.16 6.55 2.11
N LEU A 366 -17.41 6.08 1.96
CA LEU A 366 -18.60 6.96 1.99
C LEU A 366 -18.70 7.77 3.28
N GLU A 367 -18.38 7.16 4.43
CA GLU A 367 -18.37 7.85 5.72
C GLU A 367 -17.37 9.00 5.73
N SER A 368 -16.17 8.81 5.18
CA SER A 368 -15.15 9.87 5.08
C SER A 368 -15.57 10.99 4.13
N VAL A 369 -16.31 10.68 3.06
CA VAL A 369 -16.87 11.71 2.17
C VAL A 369 -17.98 12.50 2.86
N ASP A 370 -18.90 11.80 3.53
CA ASP A 370 -19.97 12.44 4.30
C ASP A 370 -19.37 13.35 5.40
N GLU A 371 -18.32 12.90 6.08
CA GLU A 371 -17.60 13.72 7.05
C GLU A 371 -16.94 14.93 6.38
N ALA A 372 -16.15 14.75 5.31
CA ALA A 372 -15.47 15.85 4.65
C ALA A 372 -16.45 16.91 4.09
N VAL A 373 -17.64 16.50 3.65
CA VAL A 373 -18.65 17.39 3.06
C VAL A 373 -19.58 18.00 4.11
N LEU A 374 -20.11 17.21 5.04
CA LEU A 374 -21.19 17.63 5.94
C LEU A 374 -20.69 18.10 7.30
N LEU A 375 -19.54 17.61 7.76
CA LEU A 375 -19.04 17.94 9.10
C LEU A 375 -18.76 19.44 9.29
N PRO A 376 -18.12 20.16 8.32
CA PRO A 376 -17.87 21.59 8.48
C PRO A 376 -19.16 22.40 8.70
N GLU A 377 -20.18 22.19 7.85
CA GLU A 377 -21.47 22.87 7.97
C GLU A 377 -22.20 22.50 9.28
N LEU A 378 -22.12 21.24 9.70
CA LEU A 378 -22.71 20.79 10.96
C LEU A 378 -22.05 21.48 12.17
N MET A 379 -20.72 21.59 12.16
CA MET A 379 -19.96 22.27 13.22
C MET A 379 -20.32 23.75 13.30
N GLU A 380 -20.42 24.44 12.16
CA GLU A 380 -20.87 25.84 12.11
C GLU A 380 -22.29 26.00 12.63
N TYR A 381 -23.20 25.09 12.23
CA TYR A 381 -24.57 25.09 12.71
C TYR A 381 -24.64 24.90 14.24
N TRP A 382 -23.92 23.93 14.80
CA TRP A 382 -23.89 23.70 16.24
C TRP A 382 -23.28 24.86 17.03
N ALA A 383 -22.22 25.49 16.50
CA ALA A 383 -21.63 26.68 17.08
C ALA A 383 -22.63 27.85 17.09
N ALA A 384 -23.31 28.10 15.96
CA ALA A 384 -24.32 29.15 15.84
C ALA A 384 -25.56 28.92 16.74
N LYS A 385 -25.86 27.66 17.08
CA LYS A 385 -26.91 27.30 18.04
C LYS A 385 -26.44 27.27 19.50
N GLY A 386 -25.16 27.54 19.77
CA GLY A 386 -24.60 27.46 21.11
C GLY A 386 -24.65 26.06 21.70
N ARG A 387 -24.71 25.02 20.85
CA ARG A 387 -24.77 23.62 21.28
C ARG A 387 -23.40 23.08 21.62
N LEU A 388 -22.45 23.21 20.69
CA LEU A 388 -21.09 22.72 20.83
C LEU A 388 -20.14 23.67 20.12
N ALA A 389 -19.18 24.22 20.86
CA ALA A 389 -18.18 25.10 20.29
C ALA A 389 -17.13 24.30 19.50
N PRO A 390 -16.59 24.82 18.38
CA PRO A 390 -15.65 24.09 17.53
C PRO A 390 -14.42 23.53 18.28
N GLU A 391 -13.91 24.28 19.25
CA GLU A 391 -12.78 23.89 20.11
C GLU A 391 -13.05 22.65 20.97
N HIS A 392 -14.31 22.40 21.31
CA HIS A 392 -14.73 21.26 22.11
C HIS A 392 -15.14 20.05 21.24
N PHE A 393 -15.30 20.23 19.94
CA PHE A 393 -15.66 19.14 19.04
C PHE A 393 -14.64 17.99 19.11
N ARG A 394 -13.35 18.32 19.16
CA ARG A 394 -12.25 17.34 19.24
C ARG A 394 -12.10 16.67 20.61
N SER A 395 -12.73 17.18 21.66
CA SER A 395 -12.66 16.54 22.98
C SER A 395 -13.67 15.41 23.14
N VAL A 396 -14.73 15.40 22.33
CA VAL A 396 -15.77 14.38 22.32
C VAL A 396 -15.21 13.07 21.77
N ASP A 397 -15.51 11.96 22.45
CA ASP A 397 -15.19 10.63 22.01
C ASP A 397 -16.19 10.14 20.94
N TRP A 398 -16.04 10.66 19.73
CA TRP A 398 -16.91 10.31 18.60
C TRP A 398 -16.98 8.81 18.30
N PRO A 399 -15.90 8.01 18.41
CA PRO A 399 -16.00 6.55 18.29
C PRO A 399 -16.97 5.91 19.29
N ILE A 400 -16.99 6.39 20.54
CA ILE A 400 -17.95 5.94 21.56
C ILE A 400 -19.37 6.38 21.21
N VAL A 401 -19.57 7.64 20.83
CA VAL A 401 -20.88 8.18 20.43
C VAL A 401 -21.42 7.45 19.19
N HIS A 402 -20.57 7.18 18.20
CA HIS A 402 -20.92 6.41 17.01
C HIS A 402 -21.36 4.99 17.40
N ARG A 403 -20.60 4.32 18.28
CA ARG A 403 -20.97 2.99 18.78
C ARG A 403 -22.30 3.00 19.53
N ALA A 404 -22.54 4.01 20.36
CA ALA A 404 -23.81 4.20 21.08
C ALA A 404 -24.97 4.36 20.08
N MET A 405 -24.86 5.29 19.14
CA MET A 405 -25.86 5.54 18.11
C MET A 405 -26.18 4.29 17.26
N LYS A 406 -25.16 3.50 16.87
CA LYS A 406 -25.37 2.25 16.11
C LYS A 406 -26.07 1.16 16.91
N SER A 407 -25.99 1.19 18.24
CA SER A 407 -26.66 0.23 19.12
C SER A 407 -28.16 0.47 19.26
N LEU A 408 -28.61 1.71 19.00
CA LEU A 408 -30.00 2.13 19.09
C LEU A 408 -30.85 1.66 17.91
N LYS A 409 -32.16 1.52 18.12
CA LYS A 409 -33.11 1.24 17.05
C LYS A 409 -33.22 2.45 16.11
N PRO A 410 -33.57 2.28 14.82
CA PRO A 410 -33.70 3.39 13.88
C PRO A 410 -34.70 4.49 14.30
N ALA A 411 -35.69 4.17 15.12
CA ALA A 411 -36.61 5.17 15.67
C ALA A 411 -35.95 6.04 16.75
N GLU A 412 -35.13 5.44 17.61
CA GLU A 412 -34.39 6.11 18.68
C GLU A 412 -33.28 6.98 18.10
N GLN A 413 -32.52 6.48 17.11
CA GLN A 413 -31.53 7.28 16.38
C GLN A 413 -32.17 8.55 15.81
N ARG A 414 -33.30 8.43 15.10
CA ARG A 414 -34.04 9.58 14.57
C ARG A 414 -34.53 10.51 15.65
N PHE A 415 -34.97 9.98 16.79
CA PHE A 415 -35.40 10.79 17.92
C PHE A 415 -34.24 11.62 18.49
N ILE A 416 -33.09 11.01 18.76
CA ILE A 416 -31.91 11.70 19.30
C ILE A 416 -31.40 12.74 18.30
N THR A 417 -31.22 12.38 17.03
CA THR A 417 -30.81 13.35 16.00
C THR A 417 -31.74 14.56 15.97
N LYS A 418 -33.07 14.34 15.97
CA LYS A 418 -34.05 15.44 15.99
C LYS A 418 -34.06 16.23 17.29
N HIS A 419 -33.97 15.56 18.44
CA HIS A 419 -33.97 16.19 19.75
C HIS A 419 -32.79 17.14 19.89
N THR A 420 -31.60 16.67 19.52
CA THR A 420 -30.34 17.37 19.72
C THR A 420 -30.15 18.57 18.78
N VAL A 421 -30.87 18.63 17.65
CA VAL A 421 -30.95 19.85 16.81
C VAL A 421 -32.20 20.69 17.10
N GLY A 422 -32.96 20.32 18.13
CA GLY A 422 -34.17 21.01 18.59
C GLY A 422 -35.40 20.84 17.70
N MET A 423 -35.35 19.96 16.69
CA MET A 423 -36.42 19.67 15.72
C MET A 423 -37.32 18.50 16.15
N CYS A 424 -37.70 18.47 17.43
CA CYS A 424 -38.52 17.40 18.02
C CYS A 424 -39.95 17.86 18.32
N GLY A 425 -40.81 16.94 18.79
CA GLY A 425 -42.24 17.16 18.98
C GLY A 425 -42.65 18.08 20.14
N VAL A 426 -41.83 19.08 20.47
CA VAL A 426 -42.05 20.07 21.54
C VAL A 426 -42.90 21.26 21.05
N GLY A 427 -43.46 22.02 21.99
CA GLY A 427 -44.35 23.16 21.75
C GLY A 427 -43.83 24.12 20.67
N LYS A 428 -42.54 24.47 20.70
CA LYS A 428 -41.88 25.32 19.68
C LYS A 428 -42.08 24.78 18.26
N PHE A 429 -41.83 23.49 18.03
CA PHE A 429 -41.97 22.88 16.71
C PHE A 429 -43.41 22.55 16.36
N ARG A 430 -44.24 22.16 17.32
CA ARG A 430 -45.68 21.98 17.11
C ARG A 430 -46.36 23.27 16.64
N LYS A 431 -45.98 24.42 17.21
CA LYS A 431 -46.43 25.75 16.76
C LYS A 431 -45.95 26.04 15.34
N ARG A 432 -44.67 25.80 15.04
CA ARG A 432 -44.10 25.98 13.69
C ARG A 432 -44.79 25.13 12.62
N CYS A 433 -45.19 23.90 12.96
CA CYS A 433 -45.93 23.01 12.08
C CYS A 433 -47.43 23.31 12.00
N GLY A 434 -47.93 24.38 12.65
CA GLY A 434 -49.35 24.74 12.62
C GLY A 434 -50.28 23.82 13.42
N LEU A 435 -49.74 22.88 14.22
CA LEU A 435 -50.54 21.94 15.01
C LEU A 435 -51.13 22.58 16.27
N ASN A 436 -50.46 23.60 16.81
CA ASN A 436 -50.87 24.33 18.00
C ASN A 436 -50.76 25.85 17.74
N SER A 437 -51.64 26.66 18.35
CA SER A 437 -51.57 28.14 18.26
C SER A 437 -50.46 28.75 19.11
N LYS A 438 -50.05 28.07 20.19
CA LYS A 438 -49.00 28.49 21.13
C LYS A 438 -48.01 27.35 21.35
N ASN A 439 -46.79 27.71 21.71
CA ASN A 439 -45.64 26.84 22.02
C ASN A 439 -45.58 26.47 23.51
N ARG A 440 -46.71 26.24 24.17
CA ARG A 440 -46.74 26.00 25.63
C ARG A 440 -46.52 24.54 25.99
N CYS A 441 -45.75 24.29 27.04
CA CYS A 441 -45.56 22.99 27.66
C CYS A 441 -46.91 22.50 28.23
N PRO A 442 -47.33 21.26 27.94
CA PRO A 442 -48.58 20.72 28.47
C PRO A 442 -48.54 20.47 29.99
N LEU A 443 -47.35 20.45 30.61
CA LEU A 443 -47.19 20.19 32.04
C LEU A 443 -47.15 21.46 32.89
N CYS A 444 -46.38 22.47 32.49
CA CYS A 444 -46.20 23.70 33.28
C CYS A 444 -46.79 24.97 32.64
N GLY A 445 -47.20 24.92 31.38
CA GLY A 445 -47.78 26.06 30.66
C GLY A 445 -46.79 27.13 30.17
N LEU A 446 -45.51 27.04 30.50
CA LEU A 446 -44.44 27.92 29.99
C LEU A 446 -44.11 27.61 28.52
N GLU A 447 -43.34 28.48 27.85
CA GLU A 447 -42.85 28.17 26.52
C GLU A 447 -41.94 26.93 26.52
N GLU A 448 -42.17 26.03 25.57
CA GLU A 448 -41.51 24.73 25.49
C GLU A 448 -40.65 24.64 24.24
N ASP A 449 -39.35 24.47 24.45
CA ASP A 449 -38.41 23.96 23.46
C ASP A 449 -37.81 22.62 23.94
N HIS A 450 -36.87 22.08 23.17
CA HIS A 450 -36.21 20.82 23.52
C HIS A 450 -35.44 20.87 24.85
N LEU A 451 -34.87 22.03 25.22
CA LEU A 451 -34.15 22.22 26.47
C LEU A 451 -35.09 22.34 27.66
N HIS A 452 -36.31 22.84 27.44
CA HIS A 452 -37.35 22.90 28.46
C HIS A 452 -37.76 21.51 28.96
N VAL A 453 -37.76 20.47 28.13
CA VAL A 453 -38.25 19.13 28.50
C VAL A 453 -37.55 18.59 29.77
N PRO A 454 -36.21 18.47 29.83
CA PRO A 454 -35.52 18.05 31.04
C PRO A 454 -35.52 19.11 32.16
N ARG A 455 -35.96 20.35 31.89
CA ARG A 455 -35.95 21.50 32.81
C ARG A 455 -37.34 21.92 33.30
N CYS A 456 -38.39 21.24 32.85
CA CYS A 456 -39.78 21.64 33.10
C CYS A 456 -40.05 21.73 34.61
N PRO A 457 -40.55 22.85 35.15
CA PRO A 457 -40.68 23.06 36.59
C PRO A 457 -41.88 22.33 37.22
N SER A 458 -42.72 21.64 36.43
CA SER A 458 -43.85 20.90 36.98
C SER A 458 -43.38 19.77 37.89
N ASP A 459 -44.16 19.48 38.93
CA ASP A 459 -43.79 18.43 39.88
C ASP A 459 -43.74 17.05 39.22
N ARG A 460 -44.64 16.77 38.26
CA ARG A 460 -44.58 15.56 37.44
C ARG A 460 -43.24 15.39 36.71
N ALA A 461 -42.69 16.47 36.14
CA ALA A 461 -41.40 16.42 35.45
C ALA A 461 -40.23 16.27 36.43
N LYS A 462 -40.30 16.89 37.61
CA LYS A 462 -39.32 16.69 38.70
C LYS A 462 -39.28 15.23 39.16
N THR A 463 -40.45 14.63 39.40
CA THR A 463 -40.56 13.22 39.82
C THR A 463 -40.00 12.30 38.74
N GLN A 464 -40.37 12.48 37.48
CA GLN A 464 -39.82 11.66 36.40
C GLN A 464 -38.30 11.79 36.28
N TRP A 465 -37.75 13.00 36.45
CA TRP A 465 -36.31 13.22 36.45
C TRP A 465 -35.59 12.47 37.58
N GLN A 466 -36.15 12.49 38.79
CA GLN A 466 -35.60 11.76 39.93
C GLN A 466 -35.60 10.25 39.70
N LEU A 467 -36.67 9.70 39.12
CA LEU A 467 -36.76 8.29 38.76
C LEU A 467 -35.67 7.90 37.75
N LEU A 468 -35.49 8.69 36.69
CA LEU A 468 -34.43 8.44 35.69
C LEU A 468 -33.02 8.53 36.28
N LEU A 469 -32.77 9.48 37.19
CA LEU A 469 -31.48 9.54 37.89
C LEU A 469 -31.27 8.34 38.81
N GLN A 470 -32.32 7.82 39.46
CA GLN A 470 -32.24 6.61 40.26
C GLN A 470 -31.91 5.39 39.39
N GLU A 471 -32.59 5.23 38.25
CA GLU A 471 -32.30 4.16 37.28
C GLU A 471 -30.83 4.23 36.81
N LEU A 472 -30.30 5.43 36.56
CA LEU A 472 -28.90 5.62 36.22
C LEU A 472 -27.95 5.19 37.35
N GLN A 473 -28.28 5.50 38.61
CA GLN A 473 -27.47 5.07 39.77
C GLN A 473 -27.48 3.54 39.93
N GLU A 474 -28.64 2.90 39.74
CA GLU A 474 -28.77 1.44 39.74
C GLU A 474 -27.95 0.82 38.58
N TRP A 475 -27.94 1.48 37.42
CA TRP A 475 -27.09 1.09 36.29
C TRP A 475 -25.59 1.20 36.62
N PHE A 476 -25.15 2.28 37.27
CA PHE A 476 -23.76 2.42 37.71
C PHE A 476 -23.35 1.30 38.67
N GLN A 477 -24.25 0.87 39.57
CA GLN A 477 -24.01 -0.24 40.48
C GLN A 477 -23.91 -1.58 39.73
N SER A 478 -24.87 -1.88 38.85
CA SER A 478 -24.88 -3.15 38.09
C SER A 478 -23.68 -3.29 37.15
N THR A 479 -23.22 -2.17 36.58
CA THR A 479 -22.02 -2.12 35.75
C THR A 479 -20.71 -2.03 36.55
N THR A 480 -20.77 -1.85 37.87
CA THR A 480 -19.59 -1.69 38.72
C THR A 480 -18.75 -0.50 38.25
N THR A 481 -19.41 0.63 38.04
CA THR A 481 -18.78 1.91 37.69
C THR A 481 -17.92 2.41 38.84
N ALA A 482 -16.75 2.99 38.55
CA ALA A 482 -15.90 3.56 39.58
C ALA A 482 -16.65 4.67 40.34
N THR A 483 -16.65 4.62 41.67
CA THR A 483 -17.40 5.56 42.53
C THR A 483 -17.15 7.03 42.18
N PRO A 484 -15.90 7.50 41.96
CA PRO A 484 -15.65 8.89 41.59
C PRO A 484 -16.28 9.28 40.25
N ILE A 485 -16.29 8.36 39.27
CA ILE A 485 -16.90 8.58 37.95
C ILE A 485 -18.41 8.71 38.09
N ALA A 486 -19.05 7.75 38.76
CA ALA A 486 -20.51 7.75 38.98
C ALA A 486 -20.99 9.00 39.74
N GLN A 487 -20.25 9.41 40.77
CA GLN A 487 -20.54 10.62 41.56
C GLN A 487 -20.42 11.89 40.71
N PHE A 488 -19.34 12.03 39.93
CA PHE A 488 -19.14 13.20 39.08
C PHE A 488 -20.23 13.32 38.01
N LEU A 489 -20.49 12.25 37.26
CA LEU A 489 -21.48 12.26 36.17
C LEU A 489 -22.90 12.52 36.71
N GLY A 490 -23.27 11.87 37.81
CA GLY A 490 -24.55 12.11 38.48
C GLY A 490 -24.69 13.55 38.97
N ALA A 491 -23.65 14.10 39.60
CA ALA A 491 -23.64 15.48 40.06
C ALA A 491 -23.77 16.48 38.90
N LEU A 492 -23.06 16.23 37.79
CA LEU A 492 -23.15 17.08 36.60
C LEU A 492 -24.57 17.08 36.01
N LEU A 493 -25.21 15.91 35.88
CA LEU A 493 -26.59 15.84 35.39
C LEU A 493 -27.59 16.56 36.31
N CYS A 494 -27.38 16.53 37.63
CA CYS A 494 -28.23 17.27 38.57
C CYS A 494 -28.24 18.79 38.31
N THR A 495 -27.16 19.35 37.75
CA THR A 495 -27.09 20.79 37.43
C THR A 495 -28.03 21.23 36.30
N ILE A 496 -28.59 20.30 35.52
CA ILE A 496 -29.51 20.62 34.42
C ILE A 496 -30.75 21.37 34.91
N ARG A 497 -31.20 21.06 36.12
CA ARG A 497 -32.44 21.60 36.71
C ARG A 497 -32.21 22.69 37.75
N THR A 498 -30.97 23.11 38.01
CA THR A 498 -30.68 24.17 38.98
C THR A 498 -30.85 25.56 38.36
N PRO A 499 -31.61 26.48 38.98
CA PRO A 499 -31.72 27.85 38.50
C PRO A 499 -30.34 28.53 38.47
N ASN A 500 -30.05 29.29 37.41
CA ASN A 500 -28.85 30.09 37.13
C ASN A 500 -27.60 29.45 36.53
N ASN A 501 -27.53 28.14 36.22
CA ASN A 501 -26.26 27.55 35.74
C ASN A 501 -25.05 27.87 36.65
N GLN A 502 -25.29 28.40 37.86
CA GLN A 502 -24.24 28.54 38.82
C GLN A 502 -23.92 27.09 39.19
N PRO A 503 -22.70 26.60 38.93
CA PRO A 503 -22.25 25.48 39.71
C PRO A 503 -22.58 25.89 41.14
N GLN A 504 -23.29 25.06 41.89
CA GLN A 504 -23.26 25.25 43.33
C GLN A 504 -21.80 25.47 43.62
N THR A 505 -21.43 26.63 44.14
CA THR A 505 -20.05 26.98 44.47
C THR A 505 -19.47 25.98 45.48
N GLU A 506 -20.27 24.97 45.86
CA GLU A 506 -19.95 23.78 46.61
C GLU A 506 -20.26 22.44 45.87
N THR A 507 -20.10 22.31 44.54
CA THR A 507 -20.13 20.98 43.89
C THR A 507 -19.12 20.05 44.59
N PRO A 508 -19.51 18.93 45.21
CA PRO A 508 -18.65 18.19 46.14
C PRO A 508 -17.36 17.57 45.57
N TRP A 509 -16.98 17.82 44.31
CA TRP A 509 -15.80 17.20 43.71
C TRP A 509 -14.49 17.63 44.39
N TYR A 510 -14.42 18.82 45.00
CA TYR A 510 -13.29 19.21 45.85
C TYR A 510 -13.19 18.38 47.15
N ARG A 511 -14.21 17.58 47.52
CA ARG A 511 -14.08 16.58 48.60
C ARG A 511 -13.55 15.23 48.11
N LEU A 512 -13.36 15.04 46.80
CA LEU A 512 -12.61 13.89 46.24
C LEU A 512 -11.08 14.11 46.29
N HIS A 513 -10.59 15.21 46.86
CA HIS A 513 -9.16 15.49 47.07
C HIS A 513 -8.40 14.43 47.91
N GLY A 514 -9.10 13.44 48.48
CA GLY A 514 -8.46 12.28 49.11
C GLY A 514 -7.99 11.19 48.13
N MET A 515 -8.44 11.21 46.87
CA MET A 515 -8.08 10.22 45.85
C MET A 515 -8.23 10.82 44.44
N SER A 516 -7.19 11.40 43.84
CA SER A 516 -7.28 11.70 42.40
C SER A 516 -5.93 11.63 41.71
N SER A 517 -5.83 10.72 40.74
CA SER A 517 -4.80 10.78 39.71
C SER A 517 -5.03 12.02 38.85
N SER A 518 -3.96 12.64 38.36
CA SER A 518 -4.05 13.80 37.44
C SER A 518 -4.99 13.56 36.25
N ALA A 519 -5.10 12.32 35.78
CA ALA A 519 -5.96 11.92 34.67
C ALA A 519 -7.46 12.09 34.96
N LEU A 520 -7.96 11.72 36.15
CA LEU A 520 -9.39 11.86 36.48
C LEU A 520 -9.80 13.33 36.48
N THR A 521 -8.98 14.19 37.08
CA THR A 521 -9.24 15.64 37.12
C THR A 521 -9.34 16.22 35.71
N GLN A 522 -8.42 15.86 34.81
CA GLN A 522 -8.43 16.35 33.42
C GLN A 522 -9.70 15.95 32.67
N VAL A 523 -10.16 14.70 32.81
CA VAL A 523 -11.38 14.20 32.17
C VAL A 523 -12.63 14.89 32.73
N CYS A 524 -12.69 15.07 34.06
CA CYS A 524 -13.77 15.82 34.71
C CYS A 524 -13.85 17.27 34.21
N GLU A 525 -12.72 17.99 34.17
CA GLU A 525 -12.66 19.36 33.66
C GLU A 525 -13.08 19.46 32.18
N ALA A 526 -12.65 18.49 31.36
CA ALA A 526 -13.05 18.43 29.96
C ALA A 526 -14.57 18.22 29.79
N GLN A 527 -15.17 17.31 30.58
CA GLN A 527 -16.63 17.10 30.54
C GLN A 527 -17.39 18.31 31.09
N LEU A 528 -16.86 19.01 32.10
CA LEU A 528 -17.46 20.26 32.62
C LEU A 528 -17.49 21.34 31.54
N ARG A 529 -16.43 21.46 30.72
CA ARG A 529 -16.38 22.41 29.59
C ARG A 529 -17.40 22.08 28.50
N LEU A 530 -17.65 20.79 28.20
CA LEU A 530 -18.75 20.39 27.32
C LEU A 530 -20.12 20.73 27.90
N GLY A 531 -20.24 20.66 29.23
CA GLY A 531 -21.44 21.02 29.95
C GLY A 531 -22.44 19.86 30.11
N PRO A 532 -23.43 20.05 30.99
CA PRO A 532 -24.36 19.00 31.37
C PRO A 532 -25.37 18.64 30.29
N GLN A 533 -25.72 19.59 29.39
CA GLN A 533 -26.63 19.31 28.28
C GLN A 533 -25.99 18.33 27.27
N CYS A 534 -24.72 18.54 26.92
CA CYS A 534 -23.97 17.63 26.06
C CYS A 534 -23.90 16.22 26.67
N LEU A 535 -23.65 16.11 27.99
CA LEU A 535 -23.66 14.82 28.68
C LEU A 535 -25.05 14.14 28.60
N LEU A 536 -26.14 14.88 28.84
CA LEU A 536 -27.50 14.34 28.73
C LEU A 536 -27.83 13.86 27.31
N GLU A 537 -27.26 14.51 26.30
CA GLU A 537 -27.40 14.14 24.89
C GLU A 537 -26.44 13.01 24.46
N GLY A 538 -25.72 12.40 25.39
CA GLY A 538 -24.83 11.26 25.16
C GLY A 538 -23.40 11.65 24.78
N LEU A 539 -23.02 12.93 24.77
CA LEU A 539 -21.67 13.35 24.41
C LEU A 539 -20.71 13.21 25.61
N LEU A 540 -19.84 12.21 25.51
CA LEU A 540 -18.76 11.94 26.45
C LEU A 540 -17.43 12.47 25.90
N VAL A 541 -16.59 13.05 26.75
CA VAL A 541 -15.19 13.35 26.38
C VAL A 541 -14.32 12.08 26.35
N HIS A 542 -13.20 12.15 25.64
CA HIS A 542 -12.16 11.14 25.71
C HIS A 542 -11.68 10.90 27.16
N GLY A 543 -11.27 9.65 27.43
CA GLY A 543 -10.65 9.24 28.69
C GLY A 543 -11.59 8.60 29.72
N TRP A 544 -12.91 8.79 29.62
CA TRP A 544 -13.87 8.11 30.51
C TRP A 544 -13.77 6.58 30.39
N ALA A 545 -13.72 6.07 29.16
CA ALA A 545 -13.60 4.64 28.89
C ALA A 545 -12.30 4.05 29.46
N ASP A 546 -11.19 4.77 29.34
CA ASP A 546 -9.89 4.35 29.86
C ASP A 546 -9.85 4.31 31.39
N LEU A 547 -10.36 5.36 32.05
CA LEU A 547 -10.45 5.42 33.51
C LEU A 547 -11.29 4.26 34.06
N GLN A 548 -12.44 3.99 33.43
CA GLN A 548 -13.26 2.85 33.81
C GLN A 548 -12.58 1.51 33.49
N GLN A 549 -11.85 1.41 32.38
CA GLN A 549 -11.10 0.20 32.04
C GLN A 549 -9.98 -0.09 33.04
N GLN A 550 -9.28 0.94 33.50
CA GLN A 550 -8.26 0.83 34.56
C GLN A 550 -8.88 0.33 35.87
N PHE A 551 -10.06 0.86 36.24
CA PHE A 551 -10.80 0.38 37.41
C PHE A 551 -11.26 -1.07 37.27
N TYR A 552 -11.76 -1.48 36.09
CA TYR A 552 -12.09 -2.90 35.87
C TYR A 552 -10.85 -3.80 36.00
N ARG A 553 -9.72 -3.40 35.44
CA ARG A 553 -8.46 -4.15 35.54
C ARG A 553 -7.98 -4.28 36.99
N SER A 554 -8.04 -3.21 37.79
CA SER A 554 -7.62 -3.26 39.20
C SER A 554 -8.48 -4.19 40.06
N ARG A 555 -9.71 -4.47 39.63
CA ARG A 555 -10.63 -5.44 40.26
C ARG A 555 -10.62 -6.82 39.61
N GLY A 556 -9.73 -7.09 38.65
CA GLY A 556 -9.69 -8.36 37.91
C GLY A 556 -10.92 -8.61 37.02
N SER A 557 -11.69 -7.57 36.69
CA SER A 557 -12.87 -7.68 35.83
C SER A 557 -12.48 -7.73 34.36
N ARG A 558 -13.14 -8.61 33.59
CA ARG A 558 -12.99 -8.73 32.13
C ARG A 558 -13.91 -7.79 31.35
N ARG A 559 -14.64 -6.89 32.03
CA ARG A 559 -15.52 -5.92 31.39
C ARG A 559 -14.72 -4.89 30.58
N SER A 560 -15.34 -4.39 29.51
CA SER A 560 -14.75 -3.39 28.61
C SER A 560 -15.18 -1.98 29.00
N GLY A 561 -14.20 -1.08 29.18
CA GLY A 561 -14.44 0.35 29.40
C GLY A 561 -15.12 1.00 28.19
N ASN A 562 -14.72 0.64 26.97
CA ASN A 562 -15.34 1.15 25.74
C ASN A 562 -16.80 0.74 25.62
N LEU A 563 -17.14 -0.51 25.95
CA LEU A 563 -18.53 -0.96 25.95
C LEU A 563 -19.35 -0.26 27.05
N TRP A 564 -18.75 -0.04 28.21
CA TRP A 564 -19.39 0.72 29.29
C TRP A 564 -19.69 2.16 28.86
N ALA A 565 -18.71 2.86 28.27
CA ALA A 565 -18.88 4.25 27.83
C ALA A 565 -19.93 4.36 26.71
N ALA A 566 -19.96 3.42 25.77
CA ALA A 566 -20.96 3.39 24.70
C ALA A 566 -22.37 3.03 25.18
N ASN A 567 -22.51 2.34 26.32
CA ASN A 567 -23.82 2.06 26.93
C ASN A 567 -24.29 3.17 27.88
N LEU A 568 -23.38 4.03 28.33
CA LEU A 568 -23.67 5.22 29.12
C LEU A 568 -24.12 6.40 28.23
N SER A 569 -23.44 6.55 27.09
CA SER A 569 -23.76 7.47 26.00
C SER A 569 -25.10 7.10 25.37
#